data_AF-A0A2D7IFN8-F1
#
_entry.id   AF-A0A2D7IFN8-F1
#
_cell.length_a   1.000
_cell.length_b   1.000
_cell.length_c   1.000
_cell.angle_alpha   90.00
_cell.angle_beta   90.00
_cell.angle_gamma   90.00
#
_symmetry.space_group_name_H-M   'P 1'
#
loop_
_entity.id
_entity.type
_entity.pdbx_description
1 polymer ?
#
loop_
_entity_poly.entity_id
_entity_poly.type
_entity_poly.pdbx_seq_one_letter_code
_entity_poly.pdbx_strand_id
1 'polypeptide(L)'
;MSRPKPTVILTNANKESYKQDEVLASQGIWAVFYDGKPINLKTSSIVSNYPGPKYKKVSFSNPGHAENLAKKLNHQFKTDKFDVYLLKSGEKWKR
;
A
#
# COMPACT_ATOMS: atom_id res chain seq x y z
N MET A 1 -12.37 17.51 -3.05
CA MET A 1 -11.36 17.67 -4.12
C MET A 1 -11.49 16.48 -5.06
N SER A 2 -11.91 16.66 -6.31
CA SER A 2 -11.94 15.54 -7.26
C SER A 2 -10.50 15.06 -7.49
N ARG A 3 -10.31 13.75 -7.58
CA ARG A 3 -8.98 13.18 -7.85
C ARG A 3 -8.60 13.60 -9.28
N PRO A 4 -7.44 14.26 -9.50
CA PRO A 4 -7.00 14.57 -10.86
C PRO A 4 -6.92 13.29 -11.68
N LYS A 5 -7.32 13.38 -12.96
CA LYS A 5 -7.29 12.23 -13.87
C LYS A 5 -5.85 11.71 -13.95
N PRO A 6 -5.59 10.43 -13.67
CA PRO A 6 -4.24 9.87 -13.70
C PRO A 6 -3.73 9.79 -15.14
N THR A 7 -2.41 9.94 -15.30
CA THR A 7 -1.74 9.70 -16.58
C THR A 7 -1.65 8.19 -16.82
N VAL A 8 -2.18 7.73 -17.95
CA VAL A 8 -2.06 6.33 -18.39
C VAL A 8 -0.72 6.14 -19.09
N ILE A 9 0.04 5.12 -18.70
CA ILE A 9 1.35 4.77 -19.26
C ILE A 9 1.20 3.66 -20.29
N LEU A 10 0.45 2.60 -19.95
CA LEU A 10 0.18 1.46 -20.82
C LEU A 10 -1.29 1.10 -20.73
N THR A 11 -1.83 0.59 -21.83
CA THR A 11 -3.20 0.08 -21.92
C THR A 11 -3.18 -1.26 -22.62
N ASN A 12 -3.90 -2.23 -22.07
CA ASN A 12 -4.18 -3.50 -22.73
C ASN A 12 -5.69 -3.73 -22.76
N ALA A 13 -6.25 -3.87 -23.96
CA ALA A 13 -7.68 -4.07 -24.16
C ALA A 13 -7.94 -5.47 -24.74
N ASN A 14 -8.69 -6.29 -24.00
CA ASN A 14 -9.14 -7.59 -24.45
C ASN A 14 -10.57 -7.49 -24.99
N LYS A 15 -10.72 -7.65 -26.31
CA LYS A 15 -12.02 -7.53 -27.01
C LYS A 15 -12.97 -8.70 -26.74
N GLU A 16 -12.46 -9.88 -26.42
CA GLU A 16 -13.28 -11.07 -26.14
C GLU A 16 -13.95 -10.98 -24.77
N SER A 17 -13.22 -10.49 -23.76
CA SER A 17 -13.74 -10.29 -22.40
C SER A 17 -14.25 -8.88 -22.12
N TYR A 18 -14.10 -7.96 -23.07
CA TYR A 18 -14.40 -6.53 -22.95
C TYR A 18 -13.72 -5.86 -21.73
N LYS A 19 -12.53 -6.34 -21.34
CA LYS A 19 -11.73 -5.79 -20.23
C LYS A 19 -10.64 -4.86 -20.74
N GLN A 20 -10.40 -3.79 -19.99
CA GLN A 20 -9.31 -2.86 -20.21
C GLN A 20 -8.47 -2.74 -18.94
N ASP A 21 -7.19 -3.11 -19.03
CA ASP A 21 -6.21 -2.97 -17.97
C ASP A 21 -5.28 -1.79 -18.29
N GLU A 22 -5.03 -0.94 -17.30
CA GLU A 22 -4.20 0.26 -17.46
C GLU A 22 -3.11 0.33 -16.40
N VAL A 23 -1.90 0.68 -16.83
CA VAL A 23 -0.81 1.07 -15.93
C VAL A 23 -0.86 2.58 -15.78
N LEU A 24 -1.01 3.05 -14.54
CA LEU A 24 -1.17 4.47 -14.23
C LEU A 24 0.11 5.03 -13.59
N ALA A 25 0.48 6.25 -13.97
CA ALA A 25 1.54 6.98 -13.30
C ALA A 25 1.12 7.33 -11.87
N SER A 26 2.07 7.23 -10.94
CA SER A 26 1.90 7.65 -9.55
C SER A 26 2.95 8.69 -9.20
N GLN A 27 2.58 9.67 -8.37
CA GLN A 27 3.53 10.66 -7.84
C GLN A 27 4.54 10.04 -6.87
N GLY A 28 4.23 8.85 -6.35
CA GLY A 28 5.09 8.08 -5.46
C GLY A 28 4.30 6.95 -4.81
N ILE A 29 4.89 6.37 -3.78
CA ILE A 29 4.28 5.35 -2.94
C ILE A 29 4.23 5.88 -1.51
N TRP A 30 3.06 5.86 -0.90
CA TRP A 30 2.89 6.21 0.51
C TRP A 30 2.90 4.93 1.33
N ALA A 31 3.94 4.75 2.13
CA ALA A 31 4.13 3.55 2.94
C ALA A 31 4.10 3.89 4.43
N VAL A 32 3.46 3.04 5.23
CA VAL A 32 3.49 3.17 6.68
C VAL A 32 4.77 2.54 7.22
N PHE A 33 5.48 3.30 8.03
CA PHE A 33 6.71 2.90 8.72
C PHE A 33 6.45 2.91 10.23
N TYR A 34 7.29 2.21 10.99
CA TYR A 34 7.32 2.30 12.44
C TYR A 34 8.71 2.75 12.88
N ASP A 35 8.79 3.86 13.61
CA ASP A 35 10.05 4.40 14.13
C ASP A 35 11.12 4.57 13.03
N GLY A 36 10.68 5.16 11.90
CA GLY A 36 11.53 5.40 10.73
C GLY A 36 11.92 4.17 9.92
N LYS A 37 11.37 2.98 10.20
CA LYS A 37 11.69 1.73 9.50
C LYS A 37 10.50 1.15 8.73
N PRO A 38 10.71 0.56 7.54
CA PRO A 38 9.64 -0.10 6.81
C PRO A 38 9.14 -1.33 7.57
N ILE A 39 7.84 -1.59 7.49
CA ILE A 39 7.18 -2.69 8.21
C ILE A 39 6.40 -3.60 7.28
N ASN A 40 6.03 -4.79 7.78
CA ASN A 40 5.01 -5.64 7.19
C ASN A 40 3.97 -5.97 8.27
N LEU A 41 2.72 -6.15 7.85
CA LEU A 41 1.65 -6.57 8.74
C LEU A 41 1.23 -8.00 8.42
N LYS A 42 1.12 -8.81 9.46
CA LYS A 42 0.64 -10.19 9.42
C LYS A 42 -0.58 -10.31 10.32
N THR A 43 -1.56 -11.09 9.92
CA THR A 43 -2.68 -11.49 10.77
C THR A 43 -2.77 -13.01 10.79
N SER A 44 -2.76 -13.60 11.98
CA SER A 44 -2.93 -15.02 12.25
C SER A 44 -3.90 -15.20 13.41
N SER A 45 -4.55 -16.35 13.48
CA SER A 45 -5.31 -16.73 14.67
C SER A 45 -4.35 -17.23 15.75
N ILE A 46 -4.68 -16.96 17.02
CA ILE A 46 -3.96 -17.47 18.18
C ILE A 46 -4.36 -18.93 18.48
N VAL A 47 -5.55 -19.33 18.01
CA VAL A 47 -6.17 -20.63 18.32
C VAL A 47 -5.93 -21.66 17.22
N SER A 48 -5.78 -21.21 15.97
CA SER A 48 -5.58 -22.09 14.81
C SER A 48 -4.66 -21.46 13.77
N ASN A 49 -3.81 -22.28 13.16
CA ASN A 49 -2.98 -21.87 12.03
C ASN A 49 -3.70 -21.98 10.68
N TYR A 50 -4.97 -22.41 10.65
CA TYR A 50 -5.77 -22.55 9.42
C TYR A 50 -6.94 -21.55 9.37
N PRO A 51 -7.13 -20.81 8.25
CA PRO A 51 -6.21 -20.71 7.12
C PRO A 51 -4.91 -19.98 7.51
N GLY A 52 -3.83 -20.22 6.75
CA GLY A 52 -2.51 -19.67 7.02
C GLY A 52 -2.50 -18.14 7.17
N PRO A 53 -1.42 -17.58 7.74
CA PRO A 53 -1.35 -16.16 8.03
C PRO A 53 -1.51 -15.30 6.78
N LYS A 54 -2.28 -14.22 6.93
CA LYS A 54 -2.55 -13.26 5.85
C LYS A 54 -1.68 -12.03 6.04
N TYR A 55 -0.93 -11.67 5.01
CA TYR A 55 -0.18 -10.42 4.96
C TYR A 55 -1.07 -9.29 4.49
N LYS A 56 -0.89 -8.11 5.07
CA LYS A 56 -1.65 -6.90 4.71
C LYS A 56 -0.73 -5.91 4.01
N LYS A 57 -1.30 -5.22 3.02
CA LYS A 57 -0.64 -4.14 2.28
C LYS A 57 -0.43 -2.93 3.20
N VAL A 58 0.79 -2.38 3.18
CA VAL A 58 1.21 -1.21 3.97
C VAL A 58 1.64 -0.02 3.10
N SER A 59 1.67 -0.21 1.78
CA SER A 59 2.08 0.78 0.79
C SER A 59 0.95 1.07 -0.18
N PHE A 60 0.72 2.34 -0.51
CA PHE A 60 -0.47 2.80 -1.24
C PHE A 60 -0.11 3.81 -2.32
N SER A 61 -0.96 3.90 -3.35
CA SER A 61 -0.84 4.89 -4.43
C SER A 61 -1.51 6.23 -4.09
N ASN A 62 -2.01 6.39 -2.86
CA ASN A 62 -2.56 7.64 -2.35
C ASN A 62 -2.27 7.79 -0.84
N PRO A 63 -2.09 9.03 -0.36
CA PRO A 63 -1.78 9.30 1.05
C PRO A 63 -2.89 8.90 2.01
N GLY A 64 -4.16 9.12 1.64
CA GLY A 64 -5.30 8.93 2.55
C GLY A 64 -5.41 7.50 3.10
N HIS A 65 -5.15 6.47 2.29
CA HIS A 65 -5.13 5.10 2.81
C HIS A 65 -3.96 4.83 3.77
N ALA A 66 -2.78 5.38 3.48
CA ALA A 66 -1.62 5.24 4.34
C ALA A 66 -1.83 5.96 5.68
N GLU A 67 -2.37 7.18 5.66
CA GLU A 67 -2.69 7.96 6.86
C GLU A 67 -3.75 7.28 7.72
N ASN A 68 -4.80 6.75 7.11
CA ASN A 68 -5.83 5.99 7.84
C ASN A 68 -5.26 4.73 8.49
N LEU A 69 -4.34 4.04 7.80
CA LEU A 69 -3.65 2.88 8.37
C LEU A 69 -2.75 3.30 9.54
N ALA A 70 -1.91 4.32 9.37
CA ALA A 70 -1.01 4.82 10.42
C ALA A 70 -1.79 5.23 11.67
N LYS A 71 -2.86 6.04 11.52
CA LYS A 71 -3.75 6.43 12.63
C LYS A 71 -4.36 5.22 13.34
N LYS A 72 -4.85 4.23 12.58
CA LYS A 72 -5.40 2.99 13.16
C LYS A 72 -4.36 2.23 13.97
N LEU A 73 -3.14 2.11 13.46
CA LEU A 73 -2.05 1.40 14.14
C LEU A 73 -1.61 2.15 15.40
N ASN A 74 -1.42 3.47 15.32
CA ASN A 74 -1.12 4.33 16.46
C ASN A 74 -2.17 4.17 17.58
N HIS A 75 -3.45 4.18 17.22
CA HIS A 75 -4.53 3.93 18.17
C HIS A 75 -4.50 2.51 18.76
N GLN A 76 -4.35 1.48 17.91
CA GLN A 76 -4.35 0.08 18.32
C GLN A 76 -3.19 -0.26 19.27
N PHE A 77 -2.00 0.28 19.00
CA PHE A 77 -0.78 -0.01 19.76
C PHE A 77 -0.45 1.06 20.80
N LYS A 78 -1.32 2.06 20.99
CA LYS A 78 -1.16 3.17 21.95
C LYS A 78 0.21 3.85 21.80
N THR A 79 0.55 4.20 20.57
CA THR A 79 1.82 4.83 20.19
C THR A 79 1.57 5.89 19.12
N ASP A 80 2.57 6.71 18.84
CA ASP A 80 2.62 7.72 17.79
C ASP A 80 3.69 7.41 16.74
N LYS A 81 4.41 6.29 16.88
CA LYS A 81 5.57 5.93 16.05
C LYS A 81 5.22 5.41 14.66
N PHE A 82 3.94 5.20 14.33
CA PHE A 82 3.54 4.85 12.98
C PHE A 82 3.33 6.12 12.15
N ASP A 83 4.14 6.27 11.11
CA ASP A 83 4.17 7.45 10.24
C ASP A 83 4.11 7.06 8.76
N VAL A 84 3.70 8.01 7.92
CA VAL A 84 3.60 7.82 6.48
C VAL A 84 4.82 8.42 5.79
N TYR A 85 5.52 7.61 5.01
CA TYR A 85 6.68 8.00 4.21
C TYR A 85 6.30 8.03 2.73
N LEU A 86 6.58 9.16 2.07
CA LEU A 86 6.48 9.29 0.62
C LEU A 86 7.77 8.81 -0.05
N LEU A 87 7.67 7.70 -0.76
CA LEU A 87 8.76 7.11 -1.53
C LEU A 87 8.60 7.55 -3.00
N LYS A 88 9.46 8.47 -3.45
CA LYS A 88 9.49 8.93 -4.85
C LYS A 88 10.41 8.09 -5.73
N SER A 89 11.47 7.56 -5.13
CA SER A 89 12.44 6.68 -5.77
C SER A 89 12.73 5.51 -4.84
N GLY A 90 13.40 4.50 -5.37
CA GLY A 90 13.86 3.35 -4.62
C GLY A 90 15.09 2.77 -5.27
N GLU A 91 15.80 1.94 -4.53
CA GLU A 91 16.90 1.17 -5.08
C GLU A 91 16.36 0.09 -6.02
N LYS A 92 16.93 -0.03 -7.22
CA LYS A 92 16.60 -1.11 -8.14
C LYS A 92 17.16 -2.41 -7.56
N TRP A 93 16.30 -3.19 -6.90
CA TRP A 93 16.69 -4.48 -6.36
C TRP A 93 17.16 -5.43 -7.46
N LYS A 94 18.27 -6.11 -7.19
CA LYS A 94 18.79 -7.24 -7.97
C LYS A 94 19.08 -8.37 -6.99
N ARG A 95 18.77 -9.59 -7.42
CA ARG A 95 19.07 -10.81 -6.67
C ARG A 95 20.50 -11.26 -6.91
#